data_AF-A0A960K936-F1
#
_entry.id   AF-A0A960K936-F1
#
_cell.length_a   1.000
_cell.length_b   1.000
_cell.length_c   1.000
_cell.angle_alpha   90.00
_cell.angle_beta   90.00
_cell.angle_gamma   90.00
#
_symmetry.space_group_name_H-M   'P 1'
#
loop_
_entity.id
_entity.type
_entity.pdbx_description
1 polymer ?
#
loop_
_entity_poly.entity_id
_entity_poly.type
_entity_poly.pdbx_seq_one_letter_code
_entity_poly.pdbx_strand_id
1 'polypeptide(L)' 'MGRDMAVDLGTANTLVYVRGRGIVLNEPSVVAVNVKDGRPLAVGLEAKRMIGRTPAHIQA' A
#
# COMPACT_ATOMS: atom_id res chain seq x y z
N MET A 1 -21.75 -15.59 0.66
CA MET A 1 -21.48 -15.02 -0.67
C MET A 1 -20.18 -14.24 -0.59
N GLY A 2 -19.07 -14.79 -1.09
CA GLY A 2 -17.82 -14.02 -1.20
C GLY A 2 -17.98 -12.95 -2.28
N ARG A 3 -17.44 -11.75 -2.06
CA ARG A 3 -17.26 -10.80 -3.17
C ARG A 3 -16.16 -11.37 -4.06
N ASP A 4 -16.51 -11.79 -5.27
CA ASP A 4 -15.53 -12.21 -6.27
C ASP A 4 -14.54 -11.07 -6.52
N MET A 5 -13.31 -11.25 -6.06
CA MET A 5 -12.24 -10.24 -6.04
C MET A 5 -10.96 -10.82 -6.65
N ALA A 6 -10.24 -9.99 -7.39
CA ALA A 6 -8.87 -10.26 -7.83
C ALA A 6 -7.95 -9.19 -7.24
N VAL A 7 -6.75 -9.59 -6.82
CA VAL A 7 -5.73 -8.70 -6.28
C VAL A 7 -4.47 -8.87 -7.13
N ASP A 8 -3.97 -7.76 -7.65
CA ASP A 8 -2.67 -7.68 -8.32
C ASP A 8 -1.69 -6.99 -7.36
N LEU A 9 -0.61 -7.69 -7.00
CA LEU A 9 0.42 -7.25 -6.07
C LEU A 9 1.71 -6.93 -6.84
N GLY A 10 1.67 -5.88 -7.64
CA GLY A 10 2.82 -5.41 -8.41
C GLY A 10 3.87 -4.75 -7.52
N THR A 11 5.11 -4.66 -8.01
CA THR A 11 6.21 -3.97 -7.29
C THR A 11 5.97 -2.46 -7.15
N ALA A 12 5.28 -1.85 -8.10
CA ALA A 12 4.98 -0.43 -8.11
C ALA A 12 3.61 -0.09 -7.54
N ASN A 13 2.57 -0.85 -7.90
CA ASN A 13 1.19 -0.61 -7.49
C ASN A 13 0.47 -1.92 -7.14
N THR A 14 -0.46 -1.81 -6.21
CA THR A 14 -1.42 -2.83 -5.83
C THR A 14 -2.78 -2.44 -6.37
N LEU A 15 -3.42 -3.35 -7.09
CA LEU A 15 -4.76 -3.15 -7.65
C LEU A 15 -5.73 -4.17 -7.07
N VAL A 16 -6.95 -3.73 -6.78
CA VAL A 16 -8.04 -4.63 -6.41
C VAL A 16 -9.18 -4.46 -7.40
N TYR A 17 -9.59 -5.57 -8.02
CA TYR A 17 -10.75 -5.65 -8.88
C TYR A 17 -11.87 -6.41 -8.18
N VAL A 18 -13.10 -5.91 -8.28
CA VAL A 18 -14.31 -6.62 -7.80
C VAL A 18 -15.25 -6.83 -8.98
N ARG A 19 -15.70 -8.08 -9.17
CA ARG A 19 -16.63 -8.42 -10.26
C ARG A 19 -17.87 -7.53 -10.19
N GLY A 20 -18.20 -6.90 -11.33
CA GLY A 20 -19.35 -5.98 -11.44
C GLY A 20 -19.11 -4.57 -10.88
N ARG A 21 -17.94 -4.28 -10.29
CA ARG A 21 -17.56 -2.92 -9.85
C ARG A 21 -16.30 -2.38 -10.55
N GLY A 22 -15.51 -3.24 -11.18
CA GLY A 22 -14.25 -2.83 -11.78
C GLY A 22 -13.11 -2.74 -10.77
N ILE A 23 -12.11 -1.92 -11.06
CA ILE A 23 -10.99 -1.63 -10.16
C ILE A 23 -11.52 -0.72 -9.03
N VAL A 24 -11.45 -1.22 -7.80
CA VAL A 24 -11.92 -0.51 -6.60
C VAL A 24 -10.77 0.02 -5.73
N LEU A 25 -9.53 -0.37 -6.03
CA LEU A 25 -8.31 0.14 -5.39
C LEU A 25 -7.18 0.16 -6.42
N ASN A 26 -6.40 1.24 -6.43
CA ASN A 26 -5.15 1.38 -7.17
C ASN A 26 -4.21 2.26 -6.33
N GLU A 27 -3.36 1.64 -5.53
CA GLU A 27 -2.46 2.32 -4.60
C GLU A 27 -1.01 1.93 -4.89
N PRO A 28 -0.03 2.80 -4.65
CA PRO A 28 1.38 2.40 -4.65
C PRO A 28 1.62 1.20 -3.72
N SER A 29 2.46 0.25 -4.14
CA SER A 29 2.86 -0.91 -3.32
C SER A 29 3.93 -0.52 -2.29
N VAL A 30 3.57 0.39 -1.40
CA VAL A 30 4.49 1.03 -0.44
C VAL A 30 3.88 1.01 0.96
N VAL A 31 4.72 0.72 1.96
CA VAL A 31 4.38 0.77 3.38
C VAL A 31 5.47 1.54 4.11
N ALA A 32 5.10 2.55 4.88
CA ALA A 32 6.01 3.23 5.78
C ALA A 32 6.00 2.52 7.14
N VAL A 33 7.17 2.17 7.67
CA VAL A 33 7.33 1.37 8.89
C VAL A 33 8.29 2.08 9.85
N ASN A 34 7.94 2.09 11.13
CA ASN A 34 8.88 2.43 12.20
C ASN A 34 9.81 1.22 12.43
N VAL A 35 11.09 1.33 12.09
CA VAL A 35 12.02 0.20 12.16
C VAL A 35 12.45 -0.15 13.60
N LYS A 36 12.12 0.69 14.58
CA LYS A 36 12.41 0.41 15.99
C LYS A 36 11.51 -0.67 16.59
N ASP A 37 10.24 -0.71 16.15
CA ASP A 37 9.22 -1.62 16.70
C ASP A 37 8.46 -2.41 15.62
N GLY A 38 8.79 -2.20 14.34
CA GLY A 38 8.18 -2.87 13.19
C GLY A 38 6.76 -2.41 12.88
N ARG A 39 6.25 -1.35 13.52
CA ARG A 39 4.85 -0.94 13.35
C ARG A 39 4.67 -0.15 12.04
N PRO A 40 3.63 -0.48 11.24
CA PRO A 40 3.29 0.32 10.08
C PRO A 40 2.73 1.68 10.50
N LEU A 41 3.12 2.72 9.78
CA LEU A 41 2.69 4.10 10.00
C LEU A 41 1.71 4.56 8.91
N ALA A 42 1.95 4.15 7.67
CA ALA A 42 1.12 4.47 6.52
C ALA A 42 1.25 3.40 5.43
N VAL A 43 0.29 3.34 4.52
CA VAL A 43 0.30 2.48 3.33
C VAL A 43 -0.12 3.29 2.10
N GLY A 44 0.21 2.80 0.90
CA GLY A 44 -0.26 3.40 -0.35
C GLY A 44 0.33 4.79 -0.60
N LEU A 45 -0.52 5.72 -1.04
CA LEU A 45 -0.10 7.07 -1.42
C LEU A 45 0.54 7.84 -0.26
N GLU A 46 0.04 7.70 0.96
CA GLU A 46 0.61 8.38 2.13
C GLU A 46 2.02 7.85 2.43
N ALA A 47 2.23 6.54 2.37
CA ALA A 47 3.56 5.96 2.51
C ALA A 47 4.51 6.42 1.39
N LYS A 48 4.05 6.45 0.15
CA LYS A 48 4.86 6.93 -0.98
C LYS A 48 5.30 8.40 -0.82
N ARG A 49 4.47 9.26 -0.22
CA ARG A 49 4.83 10.67 0.05
C ARG A 49 5.96 10.83 1.06
N MET A 50 6.20 9.81 1.88
CA MET A 50 7.23 9.79 2.92
C MET A 50 8.62 9.43 2.38
N ILE A 51 8.73 8.87 1.16
CA ILE A 51 10.01 8.52 0.54
C ILE A 51 10.93 9.74 0.48
N GLY A 52 12.12 9.61 1.07
CA GLY A 52 13.13 10.67 1.13
C GLY A 52 12.76 11.85 2.02
N ARG A 53 11.69 11.75 2.82
CA ARG A 53 11.18 12.82 3.70
C ARG A 53 11.00 12.39 5.15
N THR A 54 11.58 11.25 5.53
CA THR A 54 11.44 10.65 6.85
C THR A 54 12.72 10.71 7.68
N PRO A 55 12.61 10.77 9.02
CA PRO A 55 13.73 10.50 9.91
C PRO A 55 14.28 9.08 9.71
N ALA A 56 15.55 8.86 10.09
CA ALA A 56 16.26 7.60 9.86
C ALA A 56 15.61 6.32 10.44
N HIS A 57 14.72 6.47 11.43
CA HIS A 57 14.01 5.33 12.03
C HIS A 57 12.68 5.00 11.33
N ILE A 58 12.36 5.69 10.24
CA ILE A 58 11.18 5.40 9.41
C ILE A 58 11.65 5.08 7.99
N GLN A 59 11.35 3.86 7.56
CA GLN A 59 11.61 3.38 6.22
C GLN A 59 10.29 3.36 5.44
N ALA A 60 10.29 3.92 4.23
CA ALA A 60 9.17 3.97 3.30
C ALA A 60 9.65 3.60 1.90
#